data_AF-A0A401TYY2-F1
#
_entry.id   AF-A0A401TYY2-F1
#
_cell.length_a   1.000
_cell.length_b   1.000
_cell.length_c   1.000
_cell.angle_alpha   90.00
_cell.angle_beta   90.00
_cell.angle_gamma   90.00
#
_symmetry.space_group_name_H-M   'P 1'
#
loop_
_entity.id
_entity.type
_entity.pdbx_description
1 polymer ?
#
loop_
_entity_poly.entity_id
_entity_poly.type
_entity_poly.pdbx_seq_one_letter_code
_entity_poly.pdbx_strand_id
1 'polypeptide(L)'
;AAVLVAALLSSYHDINGTIAASGPAVPQSEADPQPDGDWRAYGRTQFGQRYSPLKQITPDNVGKLKVAWIFRTGDVATPEDSGETTFEVTPIKVRDTLYLCSQHQVLFALDARTGTERWRYDPKLVHNKTFQHMTCRGVSYHETAQGAVDSGGSPAPAECPRRIFLPVNDGRMIALDADSGKLCDGFADHGILDLQQGMGIKTAG
;
A
#
# COMPACT_ATOMS: atom_id res chain seq x y z
N ALA A 1 20.38 -3.88 46.19
CA ALA A 1 19.78 -5.20 45.85
C ALA A 1 18.25 -5.12 45.76
N ALA A 2 17.53 -4.72 46.82
CA ALA A 2 16.06 -4.70 46.83
C ALA A 2 15.40 -3.81 45.74
N VAL A 3 15.95 -2.63 45.46
CA VAL A 3 15.41 -1.71 44.42
C VAL A 3 15.56 -2.30 43.00
N LEU A 4 16.65 -3.02 42.74
CA LEU A 4 16.90 -3.67 41.45
C LEU A 4 15.91 -4.83 41.20
N VAL A 5 15.61 -5.60 42.24
CA VAL A 5 14.65 -6.72 42.16
C VAL A 5 13.24 -6.19 41.95
N ALA A 6 12.85 -5.10 42.61
CA ALA A 6 11.55 -4.47 42.40
C ALA A 6 11.39 -3.93 40.97
N ALA A 7 12.42 -3.28 40.42
CA ALA A 7 12.41 -2.75 39.05
C ALA A 7 12.38 -3.85 37.97
N LEU A 8 12.95 -5.03 38.24
CA LEU A 8 12.90 -6.19 37.34
C LEU A 8 11.54 -6.92 37.35
N LEU A 9 10.72 -6.69 38.38
CA LEU A 9 9.41 -7.32 38.55
C LEU A 9 8.24 -6.36 38.28
N SER A 10 8.51 -5.09 37.98
CA SER A 10 7.50 -4.07 37.69
C SER A 10 7.64 -3.57 36.25
N SER A 11 6.78 -4.08 35.37
CA SER A 11 6.64 -3.56 34.00
C SER A 11 5.93 -2.21 34.03
N TYR A 12 6.67 -1.11 34.18
CA TYR A 12 6.11 0.26 34.20
C TYR A 12 5.42 0.68 32.89
N HIS A 13 5.56 -0.10 31.82
CA HIS A 13 4.90 0.12 30.52
C HIS A 13 3.74 -0.84 30.24
N ASP A 14 3.41 -1.76 31.15
CA ASP A 14 2.28 -2.66 30.96
C ASP A 14 0.97 -1.92 31.25
N ILE A 15 0.32 -1.44 30.19
CA ILE A 15 -1.06 -1.01 30.24
C ILE A 15 -1.92 -2.27 30.16
N ASN A 16 -2.54 -2.66 31.28
CA ASN A 16 -3.54 -3.73 31.30
C ASN A 16 -4.76 -3.33 30.46
N GLY A 17 -4.73 -3.64 29.17
CA GLY A 17 -5.87 -3.47 28.28
C GLY A 17 -6.89 -4.58 28.51
N THR A 18 -8.15 -4.22 28.70
CA THR A 18 -9.27 -5.16 28.58
C THR A 18 -9.74 -5.17 27.13
N ILE A 19 -9.49 -6.26 26.40
CA ILE A 19 -10.16 -6.44 25.12
C ILE A 19 -11.59 -6.90 25.44
N ALA A 20 -12.58 -6.12 25.03
CA ALA A 20 -13.98 -6.53 25.14
C ALA A 20 -14.15 -7.90 24.45
N ALA A 21 -14.92 -8.80 25.06
CA ALA A 21 -15.18 -10.12 24.50
C ALA A 21 -15.60 -9.98 23.03
N SER A 22 -14.91 -10.71 22.16
CA SER A 22 -15.14 -10.69 20.71
C SER A 22 -16.63 -10.95 20.43
N GLY A 23 -17.28 -9.99 19.77
CA GLY A 23 -18.63 -10.16 19.25
C GLY A 23 -18.72 -11.29 18.21
N PRO A 24 -19.93 -11.62 17.74
CA PRO A 24 -20.11 -12.64 16.70
C PRO A 24 -19.27 -12.31 15.46
N ALA A 25 -18.73 -13.35 14.81
CA ALA A 25 -17.94 -13.19 13.59
C ALA A 25 -18.80 -12.53 12.50
N VAL A 26 -18.36 -11.37 12.02
CA VAL A 26 -19.01 -10.65 10.92
C VAL A 26 -18.58 -11.30 9.59
N PRO A 27 -19.51 -11.70 8.71
CA PRO A 27 -19.19 -12.17 7.37
C PRO A 27 -18.26 -11.19 6.64
N GLN A 28 -17.26 -11.69 5.94
CA GLN A 28 -16.28 -10.85 5.23
C GLN A 28 -16.93 -9.86 4.25
N SER A 29 -18.02 -10.25 3.60
CA SER A 29 -18.78 -9.38 2.70
C SER A 29 -19.43 -8.20 3.40
N GLU A 30 -19.68 -8.29 4.71
CA GLU A 30 -20.26 -7.22 5.52
C GLU A 30 -19.19 -6.35 6.18
N ALA A 31 -18.03 -6.93 6.53
CA ALA A 31 -16.92 -6.21 7.15
C ALA A 31 -16.01 -5.46 6.15
N ASP A 32 -15.89 -5.94 4.91
CA ASP A 32 -15.10 -5.32 3.83
C ASP A 32 -15.80 -5.51 2.47
N PRO A 33 -16.94 -4.82 2.24
CA PRO A 33 -17.70 -4.96 1.01
C PRO A 33 -16.89 -4.43 -0.18
N GLN A 34 -16.43 -5.33 -1.05
CA GLN A 34 -15.81 -4.95 -2.32
C GLN A 34 -16.23 -5.90 -3.46
N PRO A 35 -16.22 -5.43 -4.73
CA PRO A 35 -16.54 -6.26 -5.87
C PRO A 35 -15.63 -7.48 -5.98
N ASP A 36 -16.20 -8.63 -6.38
CA ASP A 36 -15.46 -9.89 -6.53
C ASP A 36 -14.21 -9.77 -7.39
N GLY A 37 -14.31 -9.01 -8.49
CA GLY A 37 -13.23 -8.79 -9.44
C GLY A 37 -12.21 -7.71 -9.05
N ASP A 38 -12.33 -7.08 -7.89
CA ASP A 38 -11.35 -6.13 -7.38
C ASP A 38 -10.37 -6.81 -6.39
N TRP A 39 -9.16 -6.23 -6.31
CA TRP A 39 -8.10 -6.55 -5.37
C TRP A 39 -7.60 -5.24 -4.77
N ARG A 40 -8.34 -4.70 -3.79
CA ARG A 40 -8.12 -3.33 -3.26
C ARG A 40 -7.03 -3.25 -2.19
N ALA A 41 -6.72 -4.35 -1.52
CA ALA A 41 -5.68 -4.41 -0.48
C ALA A 41 -4.57 -5.40 -0.87
N TYR A 42 -3.43 -5.34 -0.17
CA TYR A 42 -2.30 -6.26 -0.39
C TYR A 42 -2.72 -7.73 -0.41
N GLY A 43 -3.59 -8.14 0.53
CA GLY A 43 -4.17 -9.48 0.61
C GLY A 43 -5.55 -9.63 -0.05
N ARG A 44 -5.86 -8.81 -1.05
CA ARG A 44 -7.18 -8.57 -1.68
C ARG A 44 -8.15 -7.81 -0.77
N THR A 45 -8.43 -8.37 0.41
CA THR A 45 -9.36 -7.83 1.41
C THR A 45 -8.64 -7.49 2.70
N GLN A 46 -9.31 -6.77 3.61
CA GLN A 46 -8.76 -6.46 4.93
C GLN A 46 -8.51 -7.70 5.81
N PHE A 47 -9.06 -8.86 5.43
CA PHE A 47 -8.78 -10.15 6.07
C PHE A 47 -7.44 -10.77 5.65
N GLY A 48 -6.80 -10.26 4.60
CA GLY A 48 -5.45 -10.68 4.22
C GLY A 48 -5.32 -12.08 3.62
N GLN A 49 -6.42 -12.76 3.31
CA GLN A 49 -6.44 -14.19 2.93
C GLN A 49 -5.88 -14.49 1.54
N ARG A 50 -5.74 -13.48 0.67
CA ARG A 50 -5.34 -13.67 -0.75
C ARG A 50 -6.25 -14.64 -1.52
N TYR A 51 -7.52 -14.73 -1.13
CA TYR A 51 -8.52 -15.57 -1.77
C TYR A 51 -9.37 -14.78 -2.79
N SER A 52 -9.44 -15.26 -4.03
CA SER A 52 -10.32 -14.72 -5.07
C SER A 52 -11.59 -15.57 -5.22
N PRO A 53 -12.79 -14.97 -5.24
CA PRO A 53 -14.05 -15.67 -5.47
C PRO A 53 -14.32 -15.95 -6.95
N LEU A 54 -13.48 -15.44 -7.87
CA LEU A 54 -13.64 -15.62 -9.32
C LEU A 54 -13.42 -17.10 -9.72
N LYS A 55 -14.27 -17.61 -10.61
CA LYS A 55 -14.29 -19.04 -11.00
C LYS A 55 -14.16 -19.27 -12.51
N GLN A 56 -13.81 -18.24 -13.28
CA GLN A 56 -13.66 -18.38 -14.73
C GLN A 56 -12.48 -19.30 -15.11
N ILE A 57 -11.36 -19.18 -14.39
CA ILE A 57 -10.20 -20.05 -14.52
C ILE A 57 -10.31 -21.14 -13.46
N THR A 58 -10.25 -22.39 -13.87
CA THR A 58 -10.41 -23.59 -13.03
C THR A 58 -9.27 -24.57 -13.28
N PRO A 59 -9.06 -25.58 -12.42
CA PRO A 59 -8.08 -26.64 -12.68
C PRO A 59 -8.25 -27.31 -14.05
N ASP A 60 -9.48 -27.43 -14.54
CA ASP A 60 -9.79 -28.08 -15.83
C ASP A 60 -9.41 -27.24 -17.06
N ASN A 61 -9.27 -25.92 -16.92
CA ASN A 61 -9.03 -25.02 -18.05
C ASN A 61 -7.74 -24.19 -17.94
N VAL A 62 -7.03 -24.21 -16.81
CA VAL A 62 -5.80 -23.42 -16.57
C VAL A 62 -4.71 -23.70 -17.60
N GLY A 63 -4.63 -24.92 -18.13
CA GLY A 63 -3.69 -25.29 -19.19
C GLY A 63 -3.93 -24.59 -20.54
N LYS A 64 -5.03 -23.85 -20.70
CA LYS A 64 -5.37 -23.08 -21.90
C LYS A 64 -4.97 -21.61 -21.82
N LEU A 65 -4.41 -21.16 -20.70
CA LEU A 65 -4.01 -19.78 -20.51
C LEU A 65 -2.93 -19.38 -21.53
N LYS A 66 -3.05 -18.15 -22.02
CA LYS A 66 -2.07 -17.48 -22.85
C LYS A 66 -1.76 -16.12 -22.25
N VAL A 67 -0.55 -15.62 -22.49
CA VAL A 67 -0.19 -14.26 -22.11
C VAL A 67 -1.12 -13.29 -22.86
N ALA A 68 -1.88 -12.48 -22.11
CA ALA A 68 -2.77 -11.49 -22.68
C ALA A 68 -2.00 -10.22 -23.11
N TRP A 69 -1.05 -9.78 -22.28
CA TRP A 69 -0.18 -8.63 -22.53
C TRP A 69 1.06 -8.68 -21.63
N ILE A 70 2.08 -7.89 -21.96
CA ILE A 70 3.30 -7.72 -21.17
C ILE A 70 3.57 -6.22 -21.03
N PHE A 71 3.67 -5.73 -19.79
CA PHE A 71 4.16 -4.39 -19.49
C PHE A 71 5.64 -4.44 -19.07
N ARG A 72 6.46 -3.53 -19.59
CA ARG A 72 7.86 -3.36 -19.19
C ARG A 72 7.96 -2.03 -18.47
N THR A 73 8.32 -2.05 -17.19
CA THR A 73 8.46 -0.85 -16.35
C THR A 73 9.51 0.12 -16.91
N GLY A 74 10.53 -0.42 -17.58
CA GLY A 74 11.72 0.33 -18.00
C GLY A 74 12.65 0.68 -16.84
N ASP A 75 12.28 0.27 -15.63
CA ASP A 75 13.07 0.43 -14.43
C ASP A 75 14.08 -0.73 -14.34
N VAL A 76 15.36 -0.38 -14.45
CA VAL A 76 16.51 -1.30 -14.48
C VAL A 76 17.55 -0.86 -13.47
N ALA A 77 18.33 -1.84 -12.98
CA ALA A 77 19.33 -1.56 -11.97
C ALA A 77 20.39 -0.57 -12.48
N THR A 78 20.78 0.39 -11.65
CA THR A 78 21.84 1.37 -11.94
C THR A 78 23.11 1.09 -11.12
N PRO A 79 24.27 1.61 -11.53
CA PRO A 79 25.51 1.50 -10.73
C PRO A 79 25.42 2.14 -9.34
N GLU A 80 24.45 3.03 -9.11
CA GLU A 80 24.19 3.74 -7.85
C GLU A 80 23.30 2.95 -6.87
N ASP A 81 22.61 1.93 -7.36
CA ASP A 81 21.70 1.10 -6.58
C ASP A 81 22.44 0.27 -5.52
N SER A 82 21.69 -0.19 -4.52
CA SER A 82 22.20 -1.20 -3.60
C SER A 82 22.51 -2.51 -4.35
N GLY A 83 23.31 -3.37 -3.72
CA GLY A 83 23.65 -4.67 -4.30
C GLY A 83 22.46 -5.61 -4.48
N GLU A 84 21.30 -5.29 -3.91
CA GLU A 84 20.08 -6.11 -3.99
C GLU A 84 18.88 -5.29 -4.47
N THR A 85 18.45 -5.62 -5.68
CA THR A 85 17.23 -5.10 -6.32
C THR A 85 16.19 -6.20 -6.42
N THR A 86 14.97 -5.98 -5.92
CA THR A 86 13.91 -7.00 -5.91
C THR A 86 12.57 -6.48 -6.42
N PHE A 87 11.84 -7.36 -7.10
CA PHE A 87 10.48 -7.09 -7.60
C PHE A 87 9.46 -7.87 -6.76
N GLU A 88 9.11 -7.31 -5.60
CA GLU A 88 8.21 -7.94 -4.59
C GLU A 88 6.79 -7.36 -4.60
N VAL A 89 6.42 -6.62 -5.64
CA VAL A 89 5.11 -5.98 -5.71
C VAL A 89 4.01 -7.04 -5.77
N THR A 90 3.02 -6.91 -4.89
CA THR A 90 1.67 -7.45 -5.15
C THR A 90 0.84 -6.33 -5.76
N PRO A 91 0.56 -6.34 -7.08
CA PRO A 91 -0.27 -5.30 -7.69
C PRO A 91 -1.66 -5.28 -7.07
N ILE A 92 -2.25 -4.10 -6.98
CA ILE A 92 -3.67 -3.94 -6.63
C ILE A 92 -4.44 -3.60 -7.90
N LYS A 93 -5.65 -4.15 -8.04
CA LYS A 93 -6.55 -3.89 -9.17
C LYS A 93 -7.84 -3.33 -8.63
N VAL A 94 -8.19 -2.12 -9.05
CA VAL A 94 -9.44 -1.46 -8.64
C VAL A 94 -10.15 -0.98 -9.88
N ARG A 95 -11.42 -1.39 -10.08
CA ARG A 95 -12.17 -1.12 -11.31
C ARG A 95 -11.38 -1.57 -12.53
N ASP A 96 -11.12 -0.70 -13.51
CA ASP A 96 -10.40 -1.05 -14.73
C ASP A 96 -8.90 -0.70 -14.67
N THR A 97 -8.37 -0.34 -13.50
CA THR A 97 -6.97 0.06 -13.34
C THR A 97 -6.19 -0.94 -12.50
N LEU A 98 -5.01 -1.33 -12.97
CA LEU A 98 -4.00 -2.08 -12.24
C LEU A 98 -2.90 -1.12 -11.77
N TYR A 99 -2.59 -1.11 -10.49
CA TYR A 99 -1.52 -0.31 -9.90
C TYR A 99 -0.37 -1.20 -9.45
N LEU A 100 0.84 -0.86 -9.85
CA LEU A 100 2.07 -1.53 -9.43
C LEU A 100 3.22 -0.53 -9.31
N CYS A 101 4.24 -0.89 -8.56
CA CYS A 101 5.45 -0.11 -8.42
C CYS A 101 6.69 -0.95 -8.74
N SER A 102 7.77 -0.28 -9.13
CA SER A 102 9.07 -0.91 -9.41
C SER A 102 10.09 -0.69 -8.29
N GLN A 103 11.31 -1.18 -8.48
CA GLN A 103 12.42 -1.11 -7.49
C GLN A 103 12.76 0.33 -7.07
N HIS A 104 12.70 1.31 -7.97
CA HIS A 104 12.87 2.74 -7.64
C HIS A 104 11.58 3.41 -7.14
N GLN A 105 10.56 2.60 -6.82
CA GLN A 105 9.25 3.03 -6.34
C GLN A 105 8.50 3.95 -7.33
N VAL A 106 8.84 3.87 -8.62
CA VAL A 106 8.00 4.44 -9.68
C VAL A 106 6.67 3.69 -9.67
N LEU A 107 5.57 4.42 -9.49
CA LEU A 107 4.22 3.89 -9.50
C LEU A 107 3.63 4.01 -10.91
N PHE A 108 3.01 2.94 -11.37
CA PHE A 108 2.34 2.85 -12.66
C PHE A 108 0.85 2.53 -12.43
N ALA A 109 -0.01 3.23 -13.17
CA ALA A 109 -1.40 2.85 -13.34
C ALA A 109 -1.60 2.38 -14.77
N LEU A 110 -2.03 1.13 -14.93
CA LEU A 110 -2.27 0.51 -16.22
C LEU A 110 -3.75 0.23 -16.42
N ASP A 111 -4.20 0.30 -17.66
CA ASP A 111 -5.46 -0.32 -18.05
C ASP A 111 -5.36 -1.84 -17.84
N ALA A 112 -6.19 -2.38 -16.94
CA ALA A 112 -6.10 -3.78 -16.51
C ALA A 112 -6.39 -4.79 -17.64
N ARG A 113 -7.09 -4.37 -18.70
CA ARG A 113 -7.43 -5.22 -19.84
C ARG A 113 -6.31 -5.29 -20.87
N THR A 114 -5.67 -4.17 -21.15
CA THR A 114 -4.71 -4.02 -22.26
C THR A 114 -3.25 -3.95 -21.82
N GLY A 115 -3.00 -3.62 -20.55
CA GLY A 115 -1.65 -3.34 -20.04
C GLY A 115 -1.11 -1.96 -20.46
N THR A 116 -1.93 -1.12 -21.10
CA THR A 116 -1.54 0.22 -21.54
C THR A 116 -1.38 1.13 -20.33
N GLU A 117 -0.30 1.89 -20.26
CA GLU A 117 -0.10 2.87 -19.21
C GLU A 117 -1.10 4.02 -19.33
N ARG A 118 -1.80 4.29 -18.22
CA ARG A 118 -2.69 5.45 -18.06
C ARG A 118 -1.93 6.65 -17.53
N TRP A 119 -1.13 6.42 -16.49
CA TRP A 119 -0.23 7.40 -15.91
C TRP A 119 0.88 6.69 -15.13
N ARG A 120 1.96 7.43 -14.87
CA ARG A 120 3.03 7.03 -13.95
C ARG A 120 3.39 8.19 -13.02
N TYR A 121 3.87 7.85 -11.83
CA TYR A 121 4.42 8.78 -10.86
C TYR A 121 5.81 8.29 -10.44
N ASP A 122 6.82 9.12 -10.70
CA ASP A 122 8.19 8.87 -10.26
C ASP A 122 8.45 9.69 -8.99
N PRO A 123 8.62 9.06 -7.81
CA PRO A 123 8.84 9.77 -6.56
C PRO A 123 10.21 10.45 -6.49
N LYS A 124 11.09 10.20 -7.47
CA LYS A 124 12.50 10.64 -7.46
C LYS A 124 13.19 10.15 -6.19
N LEU A 125 13.09 8.84 -5.92
CA LEU A 125 13.69 8.20 -4.76
C LEU A 125 15.19 8.54 -4.69
N VAL A 126 15.57 9.27 -3.64
CA VAL A 126 16.98 9.53 -3.34
C VAL A 126 17.50 8.30 -2.59
N HIS A 127 18.34 7.53 -3.26
CA HIS A 127 18.93 6.30 -2.74
C HIS A 127 20.44 6.34 -2.88
N ASN A 128 21.10 5.41 -2.19
CA ASN A 128 22.52 5.15 -2.35
C ASN A 128 22.82 3.69 -1.98
N LYS A 129 24.08 3.27 -2.16
CA LYS A 129 24.52 1.88 -1.96
C LYS A 129 24.35 1.32 -0.54
N THR A 130 24.15 2.17 0.48
CA THR A 130 23.92 1.72 1.86
C THR A 130 22.52 1.20 2.09
N PHE A 131 21.57 1.46 1.19
CA PHE A 131 20.23 0.88 1.30
C PHE A 131 20.34 -0.65 1.33
N GLN A 132 19.68 -1.29 2.28
CA GLN A 132 19.71 -2.75 2.37
C GLN A 132 19.07 -3.40 1.13
N HIS A 133 17.92 -2.87 0.67
CA HIS A 133 17.19 -3.38 -0.49
C HIS A 133 16.53 -2.26 -1.29
N MET A 134 16.58 -2.37 -2.62
CA MET A 134 15.76 -1.57 -3.53
C MET A 134 14.52 -2.38 -3.91
N THR A 135 13.47 -2.21 -3.11
CA THR A 135 12.25 -3.02 -3.19
C THR A 135 11.02 -2.14 -3.11
N CYS A 136 10.03 -2.43 -3.96
CA CYS A 136 8.65 -2.01 -3.72
C CYS A 136 7.75 -3.23 -3.53
N ARG A 137 6.97 -3.22 -2.43
CA ARG A 137 6.04 -4.32 -2.07
C ARG A 137 4.60 -4.05 -2.51
N GLY A 138 4.34 -2.87 -3.06
CA GLY A 138 3.03 -2.46 -3.55
C GLY A 138 2.60 -1.13 -2.96
N VAL A 139 1.32 -0.84 -3.17
CA VAL A 139 0.66 0.39 -2.76
C VAL A 139 -0.65 0.05 -2.04
N SER A 140 -1.18 1.01 -1.31
CA SER A 140 -2.49 0.89 -0.67
C SER A 140 -3.52 1.75 -1.39
N TYR A 141 -4.77 1.32 -1.38
CA TYR A 141 -5.90 2.08 -1.92
C TYR A 141 -6.87 2.49 -0.83
N HIS A 142 -7.40 3.70 -0.94
CA HIS A 142 -8.52 4.16 -0.14
C HIS A 142 -9.53 4.90 -1.00
N GLU A 143 -10.81 4.67 -0.74
CA GLU A 143 -11.90 5.41 -1.35
C GLU A 143 -12.79 5.98 -0.27
N THR A 144 -12.93 7.30 -0.24
CA THR A 144 -13.83 8.00 0.67
C THR A 144 -15.26 7.62 0.34
N ALA A 145 -15.94 6.97 1.29
CA ALA A 145 -17.35 6.64 1.14
C ALA A 145 -18.22 7.90 1.03
N GLN A 146 -19.32 7.81 0.29
CA GLN A 146 -20.28 8.90 0.21
C GLN A 146 -20.84 9.22 1.60
N GLY A 147 -20.81 10.49 1.99
CA GLY A 147 -21.25 10.92 3.32
C GLY A 147 -20.31 10.56 4.47
N ALA A 148 -19.08 10.11 4.17
CA ALA A 148 -18.06 9.90 5.20
C ALA A 148 -17.81 11.20 5.97
N VAL A 149 -17.60 11.05 7.28
CA VAL A 149 -17.22 12.13 8.20
C VAL A 149 -15.87 11.78 8.84
N ASP A 150 -15.12 12.80 9.24
CA ASP A 150 -13.91 12.63 10.04
C ASP A 150 -14.25 12.27 11.50
N SER A 151 -13.22 12.05 12.33
CA SER A 151 -13.38 11.73 13.76
C SER A 151 -14.06 12.85 14.56
N GLY A 152 -14.10 14.08 14.03
CA GLY A 152 -14.80 15.23 14.61
C GLY A 152 -16.23 15.40 14.11
N GLY A 153 -16.70 14.53 13.21
CA GLY A 153 -18.04 14.59 12.61
C GLY A 153 -18.16 15.58 11.44
N SER A 154 -17.06 16.19 10.99
CA SER A 154 -17.08 17.06 9.80
C SER A 154 -17.06 16.22 8.53
N PRO A 155 -17.70 16.66 7.43
CA PRO A 155 -17.66 15.94 6.15
C PRO A 155 -16.21 15.67 5.70
N ALA A 156 -15.94 14.45 5.26
CA ALA A 156 -14.64 14.09 4.72
C ALA A 156 -14.31 14.96 3.48
N PRO A 157 -13.03 15.34 3.29
CA PRO A 157 -12.63 16.14 2.13
C PRO A 157 -13.06 15.50 0.80
N ALA A 158 -13.67 16.31 -0.06
CA ALA A 158 -14.11 15.89 -1.40
C ALA A 158 -12.96 15.80 -2.41
N GLU A 159 -11.81 16.41 -2.09
CA GLU A 159 -10.59 16.34 -2.89
C GLU A 159 -9.99 14.93 -2.82
N CYS A 160 -9.49 14.42 -3.95
CA CYS A 160 -8.86 13.11 -4.04
C CYS A 160 -9.72 11.97 -3.45
N PRO A 161 -11.00 11.79 -3.81
CA PRO A 161 -11.86 10.82 -3.11
C PRO A 161 -11.36 9.38 -3.26
N ARG A 162 -10.55 9.09 -4.28
CA ARG A 162 -9.88 7.80 -4.50
C ARG A 162 -8.38 8.01 -4.49
N ARG A 163 -7.69 7.39 -3.55
CA ARG A 163 -6.27 7.62 -3.27
C ARG A 163 -5.48 6.34 -3.41
N ILE A 164 -4.31 6.45 -4.02
CA ILE A 164 -3.24 5.48 -3.95
C ILE A 164 -2.18 6.04 -2.99
N PHE A 165 -1.81 5.25 -1.99
CA PHE A 165 -0.73 5.58 -1.08
C PHE A 165 0.52 4.81 -1.48
N LEU A 166 1.58 5.56 -1.78
CA LEU A 166 2.90 5.06 -2.14
C LEU A 166 3.88 5.33 -1.00
N PRO A 167 4.26 4.32 -0.21
CA PRO A 167 5.40 4.44 0.68
C PRO A 167 6.70 4.45 -0.14
N VAL A 168 7.61 5.35 0.21
CA VAL A 168 8.91 5.54 -0.42
C VAL A 168 10.00 5.22 0.62
N ASN A 169 11.09 4.56 0.20
CA ASN A 169 12.14 4.04 1.08
C ASN A 169 12.96 5.15 1.75
N ASP A 170 12.84 6.39 1.25
CA ASP A 170 13.38 7.58 1.91
C ASP A 170 12.44 8.14 3.00
N GLY A 171 11.47 7.36 3.48
CA GLY A 171 10.60 7.72 4.60
C GLY A 171 9.41 8.62 4.22
N ARG A 172 9.22 8.93 2.94
CA ARG A 172 8.00 9.64 2.49
C ARG A 172 6.84 8.68 2.32
N MET A 173 5.64 9.11 2.71
CA MET A 173 4.37 8.52 2.29
C MET A 173 3.67 9.51 1.36
N ILE A 174 3.40 9.09 0.13
CA ILE A 174 2.83 9.95 -0.92
C ILE A 174 1.39 9.52 -1.19
N ALA A 175 0.46 10.48 -1.19
CA ALA A 175 -0.94 10.27 -1.59
C ALA A 175 -1.18 10.82 -2.99
N LEU A 176 -1.70 9.96 -3.88
CA LEU A 176 -1.96 10.28 -5.27
C LEU A 176 -3.42 10.00 -5.62
N ASP A 177 -4.04 10.88 -6.40
CA ASP A 177 -5.35 10.64 -7.00
C ASP A 177 -5.28 9.39 -7.90
N ALA A 178 -6.15 8.42 -7.65
CA ALA A 178 -6.10 7.13 -8.32
C ALA A 178 -6.35 7.23 -9.84
N ASP A 179 -7.11 8.23 -10.30
CA ASP A 179 -7.45 8.36 -11.71
C ASP A 179 -6.39 9.13 -12.51
N SER A 180 -5.81 10.17 -11.91
CA SER A 180 -4.91 11.11 -12.59
C SER A 180 -3.44 10.97 -12.23
N GLY A 181 -3.11 10.33 -11.11
CA GLY A 181 -1.75 10.23 -10.60
C GLY A 181 -1.19 11.55 -10.06
N LYS A 182 -2.04 12.57 -9.84
CA LYS A 182 -1.65 13.84 -9.22
C LYS A 182 -1.58 13.71 -7.70
N LEU A 183 -0.72 14.50 -7.06
CA LEU A 183 -0.68 14.58 -5.60
C LEU A 183 -2.04 15.04 -5.05
N CYS A 184 -2.43 14.42 -3.94
CA CYS A 184 -3.59 14.85 -3.17
C CYS A 184 -3.21 16.01 -2.26
N ASP A 185 -3.54 17.24 -2.67
CA ASP A 185 -3.12 18.47 -2.00
C ASP A 185 -3.59 18.53 -0.54
N GLY A 186 -4.76 17.96 -0.23
CA GLY A 186 -5.31 17.93 1.12
C GLY A 186 -4.67 16.90 2.06
N PHE A 187 -3.66 16.14 1.63
CA PHE A 187 -2.98 15.14 2.45
C PHE A 187 -1.62 15.64 2.95
N ALA A 188 -1.45 15.74 4.27
CA ALA A 188 -0.20 16.15 4.91
C ALA A 188 0.36 17.46 4.34
N ASP A 189 1.63 17.49 3.91
CA ASP A 189 2.25 18.63 3.24
C ASP A 189 2.11 18.47 1.72
N HIS A 190 1.03 19.01 1.14
CA HIS A 190 0.75 19.01 -0.29
C HIS A 190 0.87 17.62 -0.98
N GLY A 191 0.35 16.57 -0.31
CA GLY A 191 0.33 15.19 -0.79
C GLY A 191 1.46 14.31 -0.29
N ILE A 192 2.39 14.86 0.52
CA ILE A 192 3.55 14.14 1.03
C ILE A 192 3.59 14.22 2.56
N LEU A 193 3.72 13.06 3.19
CA LEU A 193 3.96 12.93 4.63
C LEU A 193 5.39 12.47 4.86
N ASP A 194 6.16 13.21 5.67
CA ASP A 194 7.48 12.78 6.15
C ASP A 194 7.31 11.89 7.40
N LEU A 195 7.52 10.59 7.24
CA LEU A 195 7.43 9.62 8.35
C LEU A 195 8.62 9.71 9.32
N GLN A 196 9.67 10.46 8.96
CA GLN A 196 10.85 10.66 9.79
C GLN A 196 10.70 11.85 10.74
N GLN A 197 9.58 12.57 10.69
CA GLN A 197 9.32 13.69 11.59
C GLN A 197 9.36 13.21 13.05
N GLY A 198 10.20 13.85 13.86
CA GLY A 198 10.41 13.48 15.26
C GLY A 198 11.45 12.37 15.50
N MET A 199 12.03 11.79 14.45
CA MET A 199 13.10 10.79 14.58
C MET A 199 14.48 11.45 14.74
N GLY A 200 15.32 10.84 15.60
CA GLY A 200 16.70 11.27 15.81
C GLY A 200 17.67 10.85 14.70
N ILE A 201 17.29 9.87 13.89
CA ILE A 201 18.06 9.40 12.71
C ILE A 201 17.16 9.60 11.49
N LYS A 202 17.66 10.37 10.52
CA LYS A 202 16.92 10.76 9.30
C LYS A 202 17.65 10.41 8.00
N THR A 203 18.86 9.89 8.11
CA THR A 203 19.59 9.41 6.93
C THR A 203 19.02 8.05 6.57
N ALA A 204 18.42 7.94 5.38
CA ALA A 204 18.03 6.66 4.82
C ALA A 204 19.29 5.86 4.44
N GLY A 205 19.39 4.62 4.90
CA GLY A 205 20.59 3.78 4.77
C GLY A 205 20.63 2.71 5.83
#